data_AF-A0A959LYP1-F1
#
_entry.id   AF-A0A959LYP1-F1
#
_cell.length_a   1.000
_cell.length_b   1.000
_cell.length_c   1.000
_cell.angle_alpha   90.00
_cell.angle_beta   90.00
_cell.angle_gamma   90.00
#
_symmetry.space_group_name_H-M   'P 1'
#
loop_
_entity.id
_entity.type
_entity.pdbx_description
1 polymer ?
#
loop_
_entity_poly.entity_id
_entity_poly.type
_entity_poly.pdbx_seq_one_letter_code
_entity_poly.pdbx_strand_id
1 'polypeptide(L)' 'MKFEKNGWIIVGLIWGIGMLIIMTFAAPMLRGEDVTGQTLIIDIPLWLMAGLGWGYFMKRFLMKQAVKNRK' A
#
# COMPACT_ATOMS: atom_id res chain seq x y z
N MET A 1 0.54 17.71 -10.77
CA MET A 1 0.92 17.45 -9.36
C MET A 1 2.44 17.34 -9.28
N LYS A 2 3.11 18.23 -8.55
CA LYS A 2 4.54 18.12 -8.25
C LYS A 2 4.70 16.97 -7.25
N PHE A 3 5.27 15.85 -7.66
CA PHE A 3 5.70 14.81 -6.72
C PHE A 3 6.95 15.35 -6.02
N GLU A 4 6.75 16.05 -4.90
CA GLU A 4 7.84 16.47 -4.02
C GLU A 4 8.65 15.26 -3.54
N LYS A 5 9.86 15.51 -3.02
CA LYS A 5 10.88 14.53 -2.56
C LYS A 5 10.32 13.37 -1.70
N ASN A 6 9.15 13.55 -1.09
CA ASN A 6 8.47 12.61 -0.21
C ASN A 6 7.19 11.97 -0.80
N GLY A 7 6.91 12.14 -2.09
CA GLY A 7 5.69 11.63 -2.74
C GLY A 7 5.53 10.11 -2.67
N TRP A 8 6.62 9.36 -2.46
CA TRP A 8 6.59 7.92 -2.23
C TRP A 8 5.85 7.52 -0.95
N ILE A 9 5.84 8.38 0.07
CA ILE A 9 5.11 8.16 1.32
C ILE A 9 3.62 8.24 1.03
N ILE A 10 3.19 9.27 0.29
CA ILE A 10 1.79 9.47 -0.11
C ILE A 10 1.31 8.30 -0.99
N VAL A 11 2.12 7.88 -1.96
CA VAL A 11 1.79 6.71 -2.81
C VAL A 11 1.70 5.43 -1.98
N GLY A 12 2.63 5.20 -1.05
CA GLY A 12 2.61 4.05 -0.15
C GLY A 12 1.40 4.05 0.79
N LEU A 13 1.03 5.22 1.34
CA LEU A 13 -0.15 5.40 2.19
C LEU A 13 -1.45 5.19 1.43
N ILE A 14 -1.60 5.80 0.25
CA ILE A 14 -2.80 5.62 -0.60
C ILE A 14 -2.96 4.15 -0.97
N TRP A 15 -1.87 3.48 -1.34
CA TRP A 15 -1.90 2.06 -1.67
C TRP A 15 -2.21 1.18 -0.46
N GLY A 16 -1.57 1.44 0.69
CA GLY A 16 -1.83 0.72 1.94
C GLY A 16 -3.26 0.88 2.44
N ILE A 17 -3.81 2.09 2.41
CA ILE A 17 -5.21 2.37 2.76
C ILE A 17 -6.16 1.67 1.78
N GLY A 18 -5.89 1.76 0.47
CA GLY A 18 -6.71 1.09 -0.54
C GLY A 18 -6.76 -0.42 -0.34
N MET A 19 -5.61 -1.02 -0.08
CA MET A 19 -5.53 -2.45 0.20
C MET A 19 -6.15 -2.85 1.54
N LEU A 20 -6.04 -2.02 2.57
CA LEU A 20 -6.73 -2.23 3.84
C LEU A 20 -8.24 -2.27 3.60
N ILE A 21 -8.80 -1.31 2.87
CA ILE A 21 -10.24 -1.30 2.56
C ILE A 21 -10.62 -2.54 1.74
N ILE A 22 -9.85 -2.90 0.71
CA ILE A 22 -10.14 -4.06 -0.14
C ILE A 22 -10.04 -5.37 0.66
N MET A 23 -9.01 -5.56 1.48
CA MET A 23 -8.86 -6.81 2.23
C MET A 23 -9.80 -6.89 3.43
N THR A 24 -10.14 -5.77 4.03
CA THR A 24 -11.03 -5.74 5.20
C THR A 24 -12.49 -5.86 4.80
N PHE A 25 -12.88 -5.35 3.63
CA PHE A 25 -14.27 -5.34 3.17
C PHE A 25 -14.50 -6.25 1.94
N ALA A 26 -13.70 -6.14 0.89
CA ALA A 26 -13.93 -6.89 -0.35
C ALA A 26 -13.49 -8.36 -0.26
N ALA A 27 -12.36 -8.68 0.37
CA ALA A 27 -11.89 -10.06 0.50
C ALA A 27 -12.81 -10.97 1.34
N PRO A 28 -13.31 -10.56 2.52
CA PRO A 28 -14.27 -11.35 3.28
C PRO A 28 -15.62 -11.50 2.54
N MET A 29 -16.07 -10.46 1.83
CA MET A 29 -17.24 -10.58 0.94
C MET A 29 -17.05 -11.63 -0.17
N LEU A 30 -15.83 -11.80 -0.67
CA LEU A 30 -15.52 -12.84 -1.68
C LEU A 30 -15.36 -14.24 -1.07
N ARG A 31 -14.95 -14.35 0.20
CA ARG A 31 -14.78 -15.64 0.91
C ARG A 31 -16.03 -16.11 1.65
N GLY A 32 -17.01 -15.24 1.87
CA GLY A 32 -18.16 -15.53 2.71
C GLY A 32 -17.81 -15.67 4.20
N GLU A 33 -16.68 -15.10 4.62
CA GLU A 33 -16.23 -15.11 6.01
C GLU A 33 -16.68 -13.83 6.72
N ASP A 34 -17.13 -13.95 7.97
CA ASP A 34 -17.50 -12.79 8.78
C ASP A 34 -16.28 -11.95 9.13
N VAL A 35 -16.38 -10.64 8.88
CA VAL A 35 -15.35 -9.67 9.28
C VAL A 35 -15.34 -9.58 10.79
N THR A 36 -14.46 -10.34 11.43
CA THR A 36 -14.31 -10.32 12.87
C THR A 36 -13.52 -9.07 13.27
N GLY A 37 -13.97 -8.31 14.28
CA GLY A 37 -13.24 -7.10 14.71
C GLY A 37 -11.79 -7.36 15.13
N GLN A 38 -11.46 -8.61 15.50
CA GLN A 38 -10.11 -9.06 15.85
C GLN A 38 -9.15 -9.10 14.65
N THR A 39 -9.59 -9.53 13.47
CA THR A 39 -8.75 -9.54 12.26
C THR A 39 -8.44 -8.12 11.81
N LEU A 40 -9.39 -7.21 11.97
CA LEU A 40 -9.24 -5.79 11.63
C LEU A 40 -8.10 -5.10 12.41
N ILE A 41 -7.94 -5.44 13.69
CA ILE A 41 -6.88 -4.91 14.56
C ILE A 41 -5.49 -5.36 14.11
N ILE A 42 -5.38 -6.55 13.50
CA ILE A 42 -4.13 -7.09 12.97
C ILE A 42 -3.87 -6.56 11.56
N ASP A 43 -4.92 -6.45 10.76
CA ASP A 43 -4.84 -6.01 9.36
C ASP A 43 -4.43 -4.54 9.24
N ILE A 44 -4.86 -3.67 10.16
CA ILE A 44 -4.48 -2.26 10.17
C ILE A 44 -2.95 -2.06 10.21
N PRO A 45 -2.22 -2.52 11.26
CA PRO A 45 -0.77 -2.36 11.33
C PRO A 45 -0.05 -3.15 10.25
N LEU A 46 -0.56 -4.33 9.85
CA LEU A 46 0.01 -5.12 8.76
C LEU A 46 -0.01 -4.36 7.43
N TRP A 47 -1.16 -3.80 7.06
CA TRP A 47 -1.32 -3.02 5.82
C TRP A 47 -0.62 -1.67 5.86
N LEU A 48 -0.51 -1.03 7.03
CA LEU A 48 0.30 0.17 7.20
C LEU A 48 1.79 -0.11 6.95
N MET A 49 2.33 -1.18 7.54
CA MET A 49 3.71 -1.59 7.31
C MET A 49 3.95 -2.01 5.85
N ALA A 50 3.02 -2.78 5.28
CA ALA A 50 3.09 -3.20 3.88
C ALA A 50 3.01 -2.00 2.92
N GLY A 51 2.13 -1.03 3.17
CA GLY A 51 1.99 0.18 2.37
C GLY A 51 3.22 1.08 2.40
N LEU A 52 3.83 1.26 3.59
CA LEU A 52 5.10 1.98 3.71
C LEU A 52 6.26 1.25 3.03
N GLY A 53 6.34 -0.08 3.20
CA GLY A 53 7.32 -0.92 2.52
C GLY A 53 7.18 -0.87 0.99
N TRP A 54 5.95 -0.92 0.50
CA TRP A 54 5.63 -0.79 -0.92
C TRP A 54 5.97 0.59 -1.47
N GLY A 55 5.63 1.65 -0.73
CA GLY A 55 6.01 3.02 -1.08
C GLY A 55 7.53 3.18 -1.22
N TYR A 56 8.30 2.60 -0.28
CA TYR A 56 9.76 2.62 -0.35
C TYR A 56 10.29 1.79 -1.52
N PHE A 57 9.72 0.61 -1.77
CA PHE A 57 10.06 -0.21 -2.93
C PHE A 57 9.83 0.54 -4.24
N MET A 58 8.65 1.17 -4.39
CA MET A 58 8.32 2.01 -5.54
C MET A 58 9.29 3.17 -5.72
N LYS A 59 9.68 3.88 -4.65
CA LYS A 59 10.72 4.92 -4.73
C LYS A 59 12.01 4.36 -5.34
N ARG A 60 12.48 3.21 -4.85
CA ARG A 60 13.73 2.60 -5.29
C ARG A 60 13.63 2.04 -6.72
N PHE A 61 12.47 1.50 -7.08
CA PHE A 61 12.22 0.90 -8.38
C PHE A 61 11.98 1.95 -9.47
N LEU A 62 11.13 2.96 -9.23
CA LEU A 62 10.93 4.09 -10.15
C LEU A 62 12.22 4.91 -10.34
N MET A 63 13.01 5.13 -9.28
CA MET A 63 14.29 5.82 -9.42
C MET A 63 15.28 5.01 -10.28
N LYS A 64 15.30 3.68 -10.14
CA LYS A 64 16.09 2.81 -11.04
C LYS A 64 15.58 2.84 -12.48
N GLN A 65 14.27 2.85 -12.70
CA GLN A 65 13.68 2.92 -14.04
C GLN A 65 13.92 4.28 -14.73
N ALA A 66 13.85 5.39 -13.99
CA ALA A 66 14.13 6.72 -14.52
C ALA A 66 15.60 6.88 -14.97
N VAL A 67 16.53 6.22 -14.28
CA VAL A 67 17.94 6.16 -14.70
C VAL A 67 18.14 5.23 -15.89
N LYS A 68 17.42 4.11 -15.95
CA LYS A 68 17.50 3.16 -17.08
C LYS A 68 16.96 3.74 -18.38
N ASN A 69 15.86 4.50 -18.36
CA ASN A 69 15.27 5.12 -19.54
C ASN A 69 16.04 6.36 -20.06
N ARG A 70 17.11 6.78 -19.39
CA ARG A 70 18.00 7.86 -19.85
C ARG A 70 19.30 7.37 -20.51
N LYS A 71 19.50 6.04 -20.62
CA LYS A 71 20.59 5.43 -21.39
C LYS A 71 20.02 4.80 -22.65
#